data_AF-A0AAD8U4X0-F1
#
_entry.id   AF-A0AAD8U4X0-F1
#
_cell.length_a   1.000
_cell.length_b   1.000
_cell.length_c   1.000
_cell.angle_alpha   90.00
_cell.angle_beta   90.00
_cell.angle_gamma   90.00
#
_symmetry.space_group_name_H-M   'P 1'
#
loop_
_entity.id
_entity.type
_entity.pdbx_description
1 polymer ?
#
loop_
_entity_poly.entity_id
_entity_poly.type
_entity_poly.pdbx_seq_one_letter_code
_entity_poly.pdbx_strand_id
1 'polypeptide(L)'
;MDGKMAYALVRPWPSRAPDRADGYCILNNAGLALQLALDSGLTKIAVVDIDAHYGNGIAERFYQTDNVLTISSHEAWLLGSVILTCAEWLN
;
A
#
# COMPACT_ATOMS: atom_id res chain seq x y z
N MET A 1 10.56 -9.22 -20.43
CA MET A 1 10.47 -9.13 -18.95
C MET A 1 10.07 -10.51 -18.46
N ASP A 2 11.02 -11.33 -18.03
CA ASP A 2 10.69 -12.55 -17.28
C ASP A 2 10.29 -12.13 -15.85
N GLY A 3 9.06 -11.65 -15.72
CA GLY A 3 8.50 -11.24 -14.43
C GLY A 3 8.21 -12.48 -13.59
N LYS A 4 9.05 -12.75 -12.58
CA LYS A 4 8.76 -13.78 -11.59
C LYS A 4 7.64 -13.28 -10.68
N MET A 5 6.53 -14.01 -10.62
CA MET A 5 5.41 -13.70 -9.74
C MET A 5 5.55 -14.46 -8.41
N ALA A 6 5.14 -13.81 -7.33
CA ALA A 6 5.04 -14.41 -6.00
C ALA A 6 3.71 -14.02 -5.37
N TYR A 7 3.16 -14.89 -4.52
CA TYR A 7 1.93 -14.66 -3.77
C TYR A 7 2.16 -14.98 -2.29
N ALA A 8 1.78 -14.06 -1.41
CA ALA A 8 1.90 -14.22 0.03
C ALA A 8 0.50 -14.43 0.63
N LEU A 9 0.19 -15.68 1.01
CA LEU A 9 -1.05 -16.00 1.73
C LEU A 9 -0.84 -15.85 3.24
N VAL A 10 -0.95 -14.62 3.72
CA VAL A 10 -0.64 -14.26 5.12
C VAL A 10 -1.84 -13.67 5.84
N ARG A 11 -1.82 -13.79 7.18
CA ARG A 11 -2.76 -13.18 8.11
C ARG A 11 -2.01 -12.77 9.38
N PRO A 12 -2.36 -11.67 10.06
CA PRO A 12 -3.46 -10.72 9.82
C PRO A 12 -3.26 -9.79 8.59
N TRP A 13 -4.27 -8.98 8.25
CA TRP A 13 -4.29 -8.11 7.07
C TRP A 13 -3.12 -7.10 7.03
N PRO A 14 -2.72 -6.61 5.85
CA PRO A 14 -1.37 -6.09 5.64
C PRO A 14 -1.21 -4.56 5.69
N SER A 15 -2.25 -3.75 5.94
CA SER A 15 -2.24 -2.29 5.70
C SER A 15 -2.33 -1.42 6.97
N ARG A 16 -1.64 -1.81 8.03
CA ARG A 16 -1.61 -1.10 9.33
C ARG A 16 -1.02 0.33 9.24
N ALA A 17 -1.61 1.29 9.97
CA ALA A 17 -1.06 2.62 10.22
C ALA A 17 0.26 2.62 11.06
N PRO A 18 1.21 3.53 10.82
CA PRO A 18 2.56 3.47 11.43
C PRO A 18 2.60 3.35 12.96
N ASP A 19 1.69 4.02 13.67
CA ASP A 19 1.74 4.23 15.13
C ASP A 19 0.70 3.43 15.94
N ARG A 20 -0.20 2.69 15.28
CA ARG A 20 -1.25 1.89 15.96
C ARG A 20 -1.66 0.66 15.18
N ALA A 21 -2.17 -0.37 15.84
CA ALA A 21 -2.88 -1.46 15.18
C ALA A 21 -4.35 -1.06 14.97
N ASP A 22 -4.88 -1.25 13.77
CA ASP A 22 -6.21 -0.85 13.34
C ASP A 22 -6.74 -1.77 12.23
N GLY A 23 -8.05 -1.77 11.98
CA GLY A 23 -8.63 -2.47 10.81
C GLY A 23 -8.25 -3.96 10.68
N TYR A 24 -8.10 -4.68 11.81
CA TYR A 24 -7.59 -6.07 11.85
C TYR A 24 -6.14 -6.26 11.36
N CYS A 25 -5.37 -5.19 11.21
CA CYS A 25 -3.97 -5.17 10.80
C CYS A 25 -3.06 -4.96 12.04
N ILE A 26 -2.15 -5.91 12.30
CA ILE A 26 -1.18 -5.81 13.41
C ILE A 26 0.19 -5.32 12.91
N LEU A 27 0.56 -5.69 11.68
CA LEU A 27 1.80 -5.32 11.02
C LEU A 27 1.50 -4.92 9.58
N ASN A 28 2.20 -3.91 9.07
CA ASN A 28 2.07 -3.47 7.68
C ASN A 28 2.94 -4.36 6.78
N ASN A 29 2.48 -5.59 6.51
CA ASN A 29 3.25 -6.59 5.75
C ASN A 29 3.60 -6.09 4.35
N ALA A 30 2.68 -5.38 3.69
CA ALA A 30 2.92 -4.80 2.38
C ALA A 30 3.97 -3.70 2.44
N GLY A 31 3.86 -2.78 3.41
CA GLY A 31 4.85 -1.73 3.65
C GLY A 31 6.25 -2.27 3.96
N LEU A 32 6.35 -3.37 4.72
CA LEU A 32 7.63 -4.04 4.96
C LEU A 32 8.21 -4.63 3.68
N ALA A 33 7.40 -5.28 2.84
CA ALA A 33 7.85 -5.81 1.56
C ALA A 33 8.36 -4.70 0.62
N LEU A 34 7.69 -3.55 0.61
CA LEU A 34 8.11 -2.37 -0.16
C LEU A 34 9.44 -1.82 0.36
N GLN A 35 9.59 -1.66 1.67
CA GLN A 35 10.85 -1.21 2.25
C GLN A 35 12.00 -2.17 1.94
N LEU A 36 11.78 -3.48 2.08
CA LEU A 36 12.77 -4.51 1.72
C LEU A 36 13.16 -4.45 0.24
N ALA A 37 12.20 -4.19 -0.64
CA ALA A 37 12.45 -4.01 -2.07
C ALA A 37 13.32 -2.76 -2.33
N LEU A 38 13.03 -1.64 -1.68
CA LEU A 38 13.85 -0.41 -1.76
C LEU A 38 15.27 -0.66 -1.23
N ASP A 39 15.39 -1.31 -0.07
CA ASP A 39 16.69 -1.65 0.55
C ASP A 39 17.51 -2.62 -0.33
N SER A 40 16.83 -3.40 -1.18
CA SER A 40 17.45 -4.28 -2.18
C SER A 40 17.88 -3.54 -3.47
N GLY A 41 17.71 -2.21 -3.52
CA GLY A 41 18.17 -1.36 -4.62
C GLY A 41 17.10 -0.99 -5.65
N LEU A 42 15.83 -1.35 -5.43
CA LEU A 42 14.74 -0.84 -6.28
C LEU A 42 14.49 0.64 -5.98
N THR A 43 14.32 1.45 -7.02
CA THR A 43 14.20 2.91 -6.88
C THR A 43 12.82 3.46 -7.21
N LYS A 44 11.99 2.68 -7.89
CA LYS A 44 10.60 3.01 -8.24
C LYS A 44 9.74 1.75 -8.09
N ILE A 45 8.74 1.82 -7.24
CA ILE A 45 7.79 0.73 -6.98
C ILE A 45 6.37 1.29 -7.12
N ALA A 46 5.48 0.55 -7.77
CA ALA A 46 4.06 0.87 -7.81
C ALA A 46 3.27 -0.14 -6.99
N VAL A 47 2.40 0.35 -6.13
CA VAL A 47 1.47 -0.42 -5.30
C VAL A 47 0.08 -0.19 -5.84
N VAL A 48 -0.61 -1.29 -6.16
CA VAL A 48 -2.02 -1.28 -6.54
C VAL A 48 -2.80 -1.98 -5.42
N ASP A 49 -3.56 -1.19 -4.69
CA ASP A 49 -4.42 -1.64 -3.61
C ASP A 49 -5.88 -1.69 -4.10
N ILE A 50 -6.45 -2.89 -4.09
CA ILE A 50 -7.81 -3.19 -4.53
C ILE A 50 -8.71 -3.61 -3.36
N ASP A 51 -8.26 -3.42 -2.12
CA ASP A 51 -9.11 -3.63 -0.96
C ASP A 51 -10.28 -2.63 -0.95
N ALA A 52 -11.44 -3.05 -0.46
CA ALA A 52 -12.60 -2.17 -0.33
C ALA A 52 -12.35 -1.02 0.66
N HIS A 53 -11.40 -1.16 1.57
CA HIS A 53 -10.99 -0.14 2.53
C HIS A 53 -9.76 0.60 2.04
N TYR A 54 -9.68 1.88 2.38
CA TYR A 54 -8.49 2.66 2.07
C TYR A 54 -7.26 2.10 2.79
N GLY A 55 -6.21 1.75 2.03
CA GLY A 55 -4.91 1.31 2.54
C GLY A 55 -4.08 2.43 3.15
N ASN A 56 -4.63 3.11 4.17
CA ASN A 56 -4.02 4.25 4.83
C ASN A 56 -2.59 3.96 5.32
N GLY A 57 -2.31 2.76 5.84
CA GLY A 57 -1.00 2.40 6.33
C GLY A 57 0.12 2.47 5.29
N ILE A 58 -0.14 2.11 4.04
CA ILE A 58 0.84 2.23 2.95
C ILE A 58 0.91 3.69 2.50
N ALA A 59 -0.25 4.31 2.26
CA ALA A 59 -0.32 5.69 1.79
C ALA A 59 0.42 6.66 2.73
N GLU A 60 0.18 6.57 4.04
CA GLU A 60 0.84 7.42 5.05
C GLU A 60 2.35 7.14 5.13
N ARG A 61 2.77 5.87 5.09
CA ARG A 61 4.19 5.51 5.24
C ARG A 61 5.05 6.02 4.08
N PHE A 62 4.49 6.07 2.88
CA PHE A 62 5.21 6.43 1.66
C PHE A 62 4.79 7.77 1.06
N TYR A 63 3.95 8.55 1.74
CA TYR A 63 3.43 9.82 1.23
C TYR A 63 4.52 10.84 0.85
N GLN A 64 5.65 10.82 1.55
CA GLN A 64 6.74 11.78 1.38
C GLN A 64 7.89 11.27 0.50
N THR A 65 7.72 10.13 -0.18
CA THR A 65 8.78 9.57 -1.03
C THR A 65 8.38 9.48 -2.49
N ASP A 66 9.31 9.86 -3.36
CA ASP A 66 9.21 9.67 -4.80
C ASP A 66 9.68 8.28 -5.23
N ASN A 67 9.82 7.30 -4.32
CA ASN A 67 10.21 5.92 -4.63
C ASN A 67 9.04 4.93 -4.67
N VAL A 68 7.89 5.26 -4.08
CA VAL A 68 6.70 4.40 -4.07
C VAL A 68 5.46 5.18 -4.54
N LEU A 69 4.80 4.69 -5.60
CA LEU A 69 3.49 5.17 -6.06
C LEU A 69 2.40 4.31 -5.44
N THR A 70 1.44 4.94 -4.75
CA THR A 70 0.28 4.24 -4.19
C THR A 70 -0.97 4.55 -4.99
N ILE A 71 -1.56 3.53 -5.61
CA ILE A 71 -2.84 3.58 -6.30
C ILE A 71 -3.81 2.72 -5.50
N SER A 72 -4.92 3.30 -5.02
CA SER A 72 -5.92 2.57 -4.23
C SER A 72 -7.32 2.86 -4.75
N SER A 73 -8.10 1.80 -4.99
CA SER A 73 -9.55 1.89 -5.22
C SER A 73 -10.29 1.36 -4.01
N HIS A 74 -11.13 2.19 -3.37
CA HIS A 74 -11.83 1.82 -2.14
C HIS A 74 -13.21 2.47 -2.04
N GLU A 75 -14.06 1.93 -1.18
CA GLU A 75 -15.41 2.42 -0.92
C GLU A 75 -15.39 3.73 -0.11
N ALA A 76 -16.12 4.72 -0.60
CA ALA A 76 -16.49 5.91 0.14
C ALA A 76 -17.80 5.64 0.86
N TRP A 77 -17.72 5.02 2.03
CA TRP A 77 -18.86 4.55 2.80
C TRP A 77 -19.95 5.62 3.05
N LEU A 78 -19.57 6.88 3.15
CA LEU A 78 -20.50 8.00 3.34
C LEU A 78 -21.19 8.46 2.06
N LEU A 79 -20.62 8.16 0.90
CA LEU A 79 -21.09 8.60 -0.42
C LEU A 79 -21.71 7.46 -1.23
N GLY A 80 -21.52 6.20 -0.82
CA GLY A 80 -22.01 5.03 -1.54
C GLY A 80 -21.37 4.89 -2.93
N SER A 81 -20.11 5.29 -3.06
CA SER A 81 -19.37 5.31 -4.32
C SER A 81 -17.94 4.80 -4.14
N VAL A 82 -17.33 4.29 -5.21
CA VAL A 82 -15.91 3.94 -5.22
C VAL A 82 -15.09 5.20 -5.49
N ILE A 83 -14.07 5.45 -4.65
CA ILE A 83 -13.06 6.48 -4.87
C ILE A 83 -11.78 5.83 -5.36
N LEU A 84 -11.18 6.44 -6.37
CA LEU A 84 -9.81 6.17 -6.78
C LEU A 84 -8.90 7.23 -6.16
N THR A 85 -7.97 6.80 -5.31
CA THR A 85 -6.91 7.67 -4.77
C THR A 85 -5.59 7.26 -5.39
N CYS A 86 -4.89 8.23 -5.97
CA CYS A 86 -3.55 8.06 -6.53
C CYS A 86 -2.65 9.10 -5.87
N ALA A 87 -1.62 8.66 -5.16
CA ALA A 87 -0.53 9.56 -4.80
C ALA A 87 0.33 9.71 -6.06
N GLU A 88 0.24 10.83 -6.76
CA GLU A 88 1.03 11.08 -7.97
C GLU A 88 2.54 11.07 -7.65
N TRP A 89 3.38 10.70 -8.62
CA TRP A 89 4.81 11.00 -8.58
C TRP A 89 4.99 12.51 -8.79
N LEU A 90 4.63 13.35 -7.82
CA LEU A 90 4.79 14.80 -7.90
C LEU A 90 6.23 15.19 -7.58
N ASN A 91 7.14 14.84 -8.50
CA ASN A 91 8.43 15.50 -8.77
C ASN A 91 9.04 14.95 -10.07
#